data_AF-A0A371J4I3-F1
#
_entry.id   AF-A0A371J4I3-F1
#
_cell.length_a   1.000
_cell.length_b   1.000
_cell.length_c   1.000
_cell.angle_alpha   90.00
_cell.angle_beta   90.00
_cell.angle_gamma   90.00
#
_symmetry.space_group_name_H-M   'P 1'
#
loop_
_entity.id
_entity.type
_entity.pdbx_description
1 polymer ?
#
loop_
_entity_poly.entity_id
_entity_poly.type
_entity_poly.pdbx_seq_one_letter_code
_entity_poly.pdbx_strand_id
1 'polypeptide(L)'
;MIRTIENKDTNKIMEIWLKSTIKAHDFIPKEYWEANFDLVKDTYIPMSDTFIYEDEEGIKGFISIINNEFIGALFVGNDYQGGGIGSKLIQYVCDLYNNLTLAVYKDNTKSVEFYKKMNFEIISEGINEDSKYVEYTMKYSNKPQVYKQTEVKFWDDEYISKQMLKAHLDPDFDGATRKLEFIEKSVDWISKVAPPNKHTKLLDLGCGPGIYAKRFFEKGYIVKGIDYSKRSIEYAQSVAKEKNLNIDFLYKNYLDLDYKNEFDLVTLIYCDYGVLSSENRMSLAKKVYDSLKPGGKFILDVFASEKFNIFEECKTREVVKDGGFWSNEEYLCLNGNYKYEDKTILEQVAVITKDDTKIYYIWNHCFTKDSLLSELKNIGFKSVEFFGNIAGDDYTEDSLTMAIILEK
;
A
#
# COMPACT_ATOMS: atom_id res chain seq x y z
N MET A 1 -13.86 27.80 5.74
CA MET A 1 -12.60 28.06 6.48
C MET A 1 -12.67 27.34 7.82
N ILE A 2 -11.54 26.89 8.35
CA ILE A 2 -11.44 26.37 9.72
C ILE A 2 -10.84 27.47 10.59
N ARG A 3 -11.46 27.77 11.74
CA ARG A 3 -10.96 28.75 12.72
C ARG A 3 -11.27 28.32 14.15
N THR A 4 -10.59 28.93 15.11
CA THR A 4 -10.90 28.77 16.54
C THR A 4 -12.30 29.31 16.86
N ILE A 5 -12.99 28.66 17.80
CA ILE A 5 -14.30 29.09 18.29
C ILE A 5 -14.24 30.49 18.94
N GLU A 6 -15.32 31.27 18.79
CA GLU A 6 -15.59 32.47 19.58
C GLU A 6 -16.84 32.27 20.44
N ASN A 7 -17.00 33.04 21.52
CA ASN A 7 -18.16 32.93 22.42
C ASN A 7 -19.52 33.04 21.72
N LYS A 8 -19.60 33.77 20.60
CA LYS A 8 -20.83 33.92 19.80
C LYS A 8 -21.25 32.61 19.12
N ASP A 9 -20.29 31.70 18.90
CA ASP A 9 -20.48 30.45 18.15
C ASP A 9 -21.01 29.31 19.03
N THR A 10 -20.83 29.40 20.36
CA THR A 10 -21.14 28.34 21.34
C THR A 10 -22.54 27.79 21.18
N ASN A 11 -23.56 28.65 21.07
CA ASN A 11 -24.93 28.18 20.93
C ASN A 11 -25.14 27.40 19.62
N LYS A 12 -24.47 27.78 18.54
CA LYS A 12 -24.60 27.10 17.25
C LYS A 12 -23.93 25.74 17.24
N ILE A 13 -22.73 25.63 17.79
CA ILE A 13 -22.05 24.33 17.88
C ILE A 13 -22.78 23.37 18.83
N MET A 14 -23.42 23.88 19.90
CA MET A 14 -24.21 23.05 20.80
C MET A 14 -25.50 22.55 20.15
N GLU A 15 -26.12 23.34 19.26
CA GLU A 15 -27.24 22.88 18.42
C GLU A 15 -26.80 21.72 17.52
N ILE A 16 -25.64 21.84 16.89
CA ILE A 16 -25.04 20.79 16.05
C ILE A 16 -24.76 19.55 16.90
N TRP A 17 -24.09 19.72 18.05
CA TRP A 17 -23.77 18.64 18.98
C TRP A 17 -25.00 17.84 19.35
N LEU A 18 -26.04 18.48 19.89
CA LEU A 18 -27.23 17.76 20.38
C LEU A 18 -27.95 17.01 19.25
N LYS A 19 -28.17 17.68 18.11
CA LYS A 19 -28.87 17.08 16.95
C LYS A 19 -28.08 15.93 16.32
N SER A 20 -26.76 16.04 16.23
CA SER A 20 -25.92 15.02 15.62
C SER A 20 -25.69 13.84 16.55
N THR A 21 -25.49 14.08 17.84
CA THR A 21 -25.32 13.03 18.85
C THR A 21 -26.57 12.15 18.97
N ILE A 22 -27.77 12.73 19.08
CA ILE A 22 -29.04 11.96 19.15
C ILE A 22 -29.20 11.06 17.92
N LYS A 23 -28.81 11.53 16.72
CA LYS A 23 -28.91 10.76 15.48
C LYS A 23 -27.83 9.67 15.37
N ALA A 24 -26.61 9.97 15.79
CA ALA A 24 -25.46 9.06 15.68
C ALA A 24 -25.47 7.96 16.75
N HIS A 25 -26.20 8.19 17.84
CA HIS A 25 -26.30 7.30 18.99
C HIS A 25 -27.77 7.02 19.33
N ASP A 26 -28.56 6.61 18.33
CA ASP A 26 -29.98 6.27 18.47
C ASP A 26 -30.24 5.08 19.42
N PHE A 27 -29.20 4.32 19.71
CA PHE A 27 -29.17 3.27 20.73
C PHE A 27 -29.06 3.79 22.17
N ILE A 28 -28.70 5.06 22.40
CA ILE A 28 -28.69 5.72 23.72
C ILE A 28 -29.91 6.64 23.83
N PRO A 29 -30.68 6.61 24.93
CA PRO A 29 -31.86 7.47 25.11
C PRO A 29 -31.54 8.96 24.94
N LYS A 30 -32.42 9.70 24.27
CA LYS A 30 -32.26 11.13 24.01
C LYS A 30 -32.10 11.95 25.30
N GLU A 31 -32.79 11.53 26.35
CA GLU A 31 -32.80 12.18 27.66
C GLU A 31 -31.40 12.20 28.30
N TYR A 32 -30.57 11.20 28.01
CA TYR A 32 -29.17 11.16 28.45
C TYR A 32 -28.38 12.34 27.86
N TRP A 33 -28.55 12.61 26.56
CA TRP A 33 -27.85 13.71 25.89
C TRP A 33 -28.36 15.08 26.32
N GLU A 34 -29.68 15.21 26.52
CA GLU A 34 -30.28 16.44 27.03
C GLU A 34 -29.83 16.75 28.47
N ALA A 35 -29.73 15.74 29.33
CA ALA A 35 -29.23 15.90 30.70
C ALA A 35 -27.76 16.33 30.76
N ASN A 36 -26.95 16.00 29.74
CA ASN A 36 -25.54 16.35 29.66
C ASN A 36 -25.27 17.65 28.88
N PHE A 37 -26.31 18.31 28.32
CA PHE A 37 -26.14 19.47 27.45
C PHE A 37 -25.40 20.63 28.12
N ASP A 38 -25.84 21.04 29.31
CA ASP A 38 -25.25 22.17 30.03
C ASP A 38 -23.83 21.84 30.51
N LEU A 39 -23.56 20.58 30.92
CA LEU A 39 -22.23 20.14 31.28
C LEU A 39 -21.25 20.25 30.10
N VAL A 40 -21.67 19.81 28.90
CA VAL A 40 -20.85 19.93 27.68
C VAL A 40 -20.62 21.39 27.31
N LYS A 41 -21.68 22.21 27.34
CA LYS A 41 -21.62 23.61 26.97
C LYS A 41 -20.75 24.44 27.92
N ASP A 42 -20.94 24.28 29.22
CA ASP A 42 -20.39 25.21 30.23
C ASP A 42 -19.08 24.70 30.85
N THR A 43 -18.75 23.42 30.69
CA THR A 43 -17.51 22.82 31.23
C THR A 43 -16.61 22.28 30.12
N TYR A 44 -17.06 21.32 29.32
CA TYR A 44 -16.18 20.63 28.37
C TYR A 44 -15.71 21.52 27.21
N ILE A 45 -16.61 22.29 26.60
CA ILE A 45 -16.24 23.20 25.49
C ILE A 45 -15.21 24.26 25.97
N PRO A 46 -15.43 25.00 27.07
CA PRO A 46 -14.45 25.96 27.57
C PRO A 46 -13.08 25.37 27.97
N MET A 47 -13.02 24.08 28.32
CA MET A 47 -11.79 23.38 28.69
C MET A 47 -11.03 22.79 27.50
N SER A 48 -11.55 22.95 26.27
CA SER A 48 -11.01 22.33 25.07
C SER A 48 -10.54 23.35 24.04
N ASP A 49 -9.53 22.98 23.26
CA ASP A 49 -9.19 23.69 22.03
C ASP A 49 -10.23 23.31 20.97
N THR A 50 -11.20 24.20 20.75
CA THR A 50 -12.29 23.96 19.79
C THR A 50 -12.09 24.74 18.49
N PHE A 51 -12.17 24.01 17.38
CA PHE A 51 -12.12 24.54 16.02
C PHE A 51 -13.44 24.29 15.30
N ILE A 52 -13.89 25.26 14.52
CA ILE A 52 -15.12 25.19 13.75
C ILE A 52 -14.84 25.24 12.26
N TYR A 53 -15.66 24.53 11.49
CA TYR A 53 -15.74 24.68 10.05
C TYR A 53 -16.94 25.58 9.71
N GLU A 54 -16.67 26.69 9.05
CA GLU A 54 -17.68 27.62 8.54
C GLU A 54 -17.49 27.89 7.05
N ASP A 55 -18.58 28.13 6.34
CA ASP A 55 -18.57 28.72 5.01
C ASP A 55 -19.58 29.88 4.92
N GLU A 56 -19.92 30.33 3.72
CA GLU A 56 -20.83 31.47 3.50
C GLU A 56 -22.22 31.26 4.12
N GLU A 57 -22.65 30.01 4.32
CA GLU A 57 -23.94 29.66 4.94
C GLU A 57 -23.85 29.51 6.47
N GLY A 58 -22.65 29.64 7.04
CA GLY A 58 -22.40 29.60 8.48
C GLY A 58 -21.67 28.35 8.96
N ILE A 59 -21.79 28.07 10.26
CA ILE A 59 -21.07 26.97 10.94
C ILE A 59 -21.74 25.64 10.60
N LYS A 60 -20.94 24.69 10.08
CA LYS A 60 -21.41 23.36 9.63
C LYS A 60 -20.84 22.20 10.44
N GLY A 61 -19.79 22.42 11.21
CA GLY A 61 -19.22 21.40 12.09
C GLY A 61 -18.14 21.96 12.99
N PHE A 62 -17.73 21.16 13.98
CA PHE A 62 -16.67 21.51 14.92
C PHE A 62 -15.92 20.28 15.43
N ILE A 63 -14.73 20.51 15.95
CA ILE A 63 -13.88 19.52 16.61
C ILE A 63 -13.27 20.14 17.87
N SER A 64 -13.19 19.37 18.96
CA SER A 64 -12.67 19.83 20.26
C SER A 64 -11.58 18.89 20.76
N ILE A 65 -10.43 19.46 21.11
CA ILE A 65 -9.25 18.74 21.62
C ILE A 65 -9.07 19.04 23.10
N ILE A 66 -8.95 17.99 23.92
CA ILE A 66 -8.72 18.07 25.36
C ILE A 66 -7.27 17.66 25.63
N ASN A 67 -6.58 18.43 26.49
CA ASN A 67 -5.20 18.18 26.92
C ASN A 67 -4.19 17.97 25.77
N ASN A 68 -4.44 18.56 24.59
CA ASN A 68 -3.61 18.42 23.39
C ASN A 68 -3.46 16.98 22.85
N GLU A 69 -4.30 16.04 23.30
CA GLU A 69 -4.13 14.61 22.97
C GLU A 69 -5.45 13.87 22.71
N PHE A 70 -6.59 14.39 23.15
CA PHE A 70 -7.86 13.66 23.06
C PHE A 70 -8.92 14.44 22.29
N ILE A 71 -9.44 13.86 21.21
CA ILE A 71 -10.59 14.40 20.47
C ILE A 71 -11.85 14.10 21.28
N GLY A 72 -12.26 15.07 22.09
CA GLY A 72 -13.46 14.95 22.95
C GLY A 72 -14.77 15.14 22.19
N ALA A 73 -14.74 15.83 21.04
CA ALA A 73 -15.91 16.03 20.20
C ALA A 73 -15.51 16.20 18.74
N LEU A 74 -16.24 15.56 17.82
CA LEU A 74 -16.22 15.85 16.38
C LEU A 74 -17.64 15.70 15.85
N PHE A 75 -18.23 16.80 15.39
CA PHE A 75 -19.60 16.80 14.89
C PHE A 75 -19.74 17.63 13.62
N VAL A 76 -20.49 17.08 12.66
CA VAL A 76 -20.89 17.76 11.43
C VAL A 76 -22.41 17.75 11.38
N GLY A 77 -23.00 18.91 11.13
CA GLY A 77 -24.45 19.09 11.03
C GLY A 77 -25.07 18.08 10.05
N ASN A 78 -26.23 17.55 10.41
CA ASN A 78 -26.83 16.37 9.77
C ASN A 78 -27.02 16.52 8.25
N ASP A 79 -27.27 17.73 7.75
CA ASP A 79 -27.49 18.04 6.34
C ASP A 79 -26.17 18.18 5.53
N TYR A 80 -25.04 18.23 6.22
CA TYR A 80 -23.71 18.44 5.64
C TYR A 80 -22.78 17.23 5.79
N GLN A 81 -23.26 16.14 6.40
CA GLN A 81 -22.54 14.88 6.52
C GLN A 81 -22.28 14.28 5.13
N GLY A 82 -21.14 13.61 4.97
CA GLY A 82 -20.71 13.08 3.67
C GLY A 82 -20.07 14.14 2.74
N GLY A 83 -20.14 15.43 3.08
CA GLY A 83 -19.49 16.52 2.31
C GLY A 83 -17.99 16.73 2.60
N GLY A 84 -17.33 15.81 3.29
CA GLY A 84 -15.89 15.89 3.61
C GLY A 84 -15.51 16.86 4.73
N ILE A 85 -16.47 17.52 5.40
CA ILE A 85 -16.20 18.48 6.48
C ILE A 85 -15.48 17.82 7.66
N GLY A 86 -15.95 16.65 8.10
CA GLY A 86 -15.31 15.92 9.20
C GLY A 86 -13.86 15.54 8.88
N SER A 87 -13.58 15.12 7.65
CA SER A 87 -12.22 14.83 7.20
C SER A 87 -11.32 16.06 7.22
N LYS A 88 -11.84 17.24 6.80
CA LYS A 88 -11.08 18.50 6.87
C LYS A 88 -10.75 18.89 8.31
N LEU A 89 -11.71 18.72 9.24
CA LEU A 89 -11.52 19.02 10.65
C LEU A 89 -10.49 18.08 11.29
N ILE A 90 -10.55 16.78 10.99
CA ILE A 90 -9.55 15.81 11.45
C ILE A 90 -8.16 16.15 10.90
N GLN A 91 -8.04 16.39 9.59
CA GLN A 91 -6.75 16.74 8.99
C GLN A 91 -6.15 17.98 9.66
N TYR A 92 -6.97 19.02 9.87
CA TYR A 92 -6.53 20.25 10.51
C TYR A 92 -5.96 20.02 11.92
N VAL A 93 -6.59 19.18 12.74
CA VAL A 93 -6.04 18.88 14.08
C VAL A 93 -4.85 17.92 14.03
N CYS A 94 -4.81 16.97 13.10
CA CYS A 94 -3.65 16.09 12.92
C CYS A 94 -2.40 16.86 12.49
N ASP A 95 -2.57 17.98 11.77
CA ASP A 95 -1.46 18.89 11.41
C ASP A 95 -0.97 19.71 12.62
N LEU A 96 -1.79 19.87 13.67
CA LEU A 96 -1.48 20.65 14.87
C LEU A 96 -1.00 19.80 16.05
N TYR A 97 -1.50 18.56 16.16
CA TYR A 97 -1.29 17.70 17.32
C TYR A 97 -0.70 16.35 16.91
N ASN A 98 0.38 15.93 17.57
CA ASN A 98 1.17 14.75 17.18
C ASN A 98 0.66 13.41 17.74
N ASN A 99 -0.20 13.44 18.75
CA ASN A 99 -0.61 12.25 19.51
C ASN A 99 -2.10 12.31 19.83
N LEU A 100 -2.93 12.23 18.79
CA LEU A 100 -4.38 12.29 18.95
C LEU A 100 -4.96 10.90 19.23
N THR A 101 -5.87 10.87 20.19
CA THR A 101 -6.70 9.73 20.58
C THR A 101 -8.16 10.14 20.62
N LEU A 102 -9.07 9.18 20.56
CA LEU A 102 -10.50 9.41 20.67
C LEU A 102 -11.19 8.18 21.26
N ALA A 103 -12.39 8.40 21.81
CA ALA A 103 -13.32 7.32 22.14
C ALA A 103 -14.49 7.33 21.15
N VAL A 104 -14.91 6.15 20.70
CA VAL A 104 -16.09 5.99 19.83
C VAL A 104 -16.86 4.75 20.23
N TYR A 105 -18.18 4.89 20.39
CA TYR A 105 -19.05 3.74 20.66
C TYR A 105 -18.96 2.69 19.56
N LYS A 106 -18.78 1.43 19.98
CA LYS A 106 -18.65 0.25 19.10
C LYS A 106 -19.84 0.09 18.17
N ASP A 107 -21.04 0.38 18.66
CA ASP A 107 -22.29 0.27 17.89
C ASP A 107 -22.43 1.38 16.83
N ASN A 108 -21.67 2.48 16.94
CA ASN A 108 -21.59 3.52 15.91
C ASN A 108 -20.60 3.12 14.80
N THR A 109 -20.95 2.05 14.09
CA THR A 109 -20.14 1.47 13.00
C THR A 109 -19.75 2.49 11.93
N LYS A 110 -20.63 3.45 11.62
CA LYS A 110 -20.33 4.53 10.66
C LYS A 110 -19.18 5.41 11.12
N SER A 111 -19.12 5.79 12.40
CA SER A 111 -18.05 6.63 12.94
C SER A 111 -16.76 5.83 13.10
N VAL A 112 -16.84 4.57 13.51
CA VAL A 112 -15.68 3.66 13.56
C VAL A 112 -15.02 3.55 12.18
N GLU A 113 -15.81 3.29 11.13
CA GLU A 113 -15.29 3.20 9.76
C GLU A 113 -14.80 4.56 9.21
N PHE A 114 -15.42 5.67 9.63
CA PHE A 114 -14.92 7.01 9.33
C PHE A 114 -13.54 7.24 9.95
N TYR A 115 -13.35 6.93 11.23
CA TYR A 115 -12.07 7.13 11.91
C TYR A 115 -10.97 6.20 11.36
N LYS A 116 -11.28 4.94 11.04
CA LYS A 116 -10.36 4.05 10.33
C LYS A 116 -9.90 4.64 8.99
N LYS A 117 -10.82 5.22 8.22
CA LYS A 117 -10.48 5.92 6.96
C LYS A 117 -9.60 7.16 7.17
N MET A 118 -9.65 7.77 8.36
CA MET A 118 -8.81 8.89 8.77
C MET A 118 -7.53 8.41 9.50
N ASN A 119 -7.09 7.17 9.29
CA ASN A 119 -5.90 6.56 9.91
C ASN A 119 -5.93 6.46 11.44
N PHE A 120 -7.10 6.35 12.06
CA PHE A 120 -7.19 5.95 13.46
C PHE A 120 -7.23 4.41 13.57
N GLU A 121 -6.41 3.86 14.45
CA GLU A 121 -6.35 2.42 14.76
C GLU A 121 -6.99 2.17 16.12
N ILE A 122 -7.73 1.06 16.27
CA ILE A 122 -8.32 0.65 17.56
C ILE A 122 -7.18 0.15 18.46
N ILE A 123 -6.97 0.78 19.61
CA ILE A 123 -5.93 0.40 20.57
C ILE A 123 -6.49 -0.32 21.81
N SER A 124 -7.77 -0.13 22.14
CA SER A 124 -8.45 -0.84 23.22
C SER A 124 -9.97 -0.80 23.08
N GLU A 125 -10.64 -1.73 23.77
CA GLU A 125 -12.09 -1.80 23.94
C GLU A 125 -12.40 -1.69 25.45
N GLY A 126 -13.41 -0.90 25.82
CA GLY A 126 -13.82 -0.70 27.22
C GLY A 126 -15.30 -0.35 27.35
N ILE A 127 -15.81 -0.33 28.58
CA ILE A 127 -17.19 0.09 28.88
C ILE A 127 -17.17 1.53 29.36
N ASN A 128 -17.96 2.39 28.73
CA ASN A 128 -18.16 3.76 29.18
C ASN A 128 -18.93 3.75 30.52
N GLU A 129 -18.36 4.36 31.57
CA GLU A 129 -18.93 4.27 32.91
C GLU A 129 -20.30 4.92 33.04
N ASP A 130 -20.59 5.98 32.28
CA ASP A 130 -21.84 6.72 32.37
C ASP A 130 -22.95 6.07 31.56
N SER A 131 -22.69 5.82 30.27
CA SER A 131 -23.68 5.28 29.34
C SER A 131 -23.84 3.75 29.44
N LYS A 132 -22.85 3.04 29.97
CA LYS A 132 -22.76 1.56 30.02
C LYS A 132 -22.60 0.85 28.67
N TYR A 133 -22.38 1.59 27.59
CA TYR A 133 -22.11 1.04 26.26
C TYR A 133 -20.60 0.80 26.05
N VAL A 134 -20.29 -0.10 25.12
CA VAL A 134 -18.91 -0.42 24.76
C VAL A 134 -18.34 0.67 23.83
N GLU A 135 -17.13 1.12 24.12
CA GLU A 135 -16.38 2.08 23.33
C GLU A 135 -15.02 1.51 22.91
N TYR A 136 -14.60 1.89 21.70
CA TYR A 136 -13.22 1.76 21.26
C TYR A 136 -12.45 3.02 21.63
N THR A 137 -11.27 2.85 22.21
CA THR A 137 -10.24 3.89 22.16
C THR A 137 -9.48 3.72 20.86
N MET A 138 -9.42 4.77 20.06
CA MET A 138 -8.67 4.79 18.81
C MET A 138 -7.55 5.84 18.87
N LYS A 139 -6.45 5.57 18.19
CA LYS A 139 -5.28 6.45 18.13
C LYS A 139 -4.93 6.79 16.70
N TYR A 140 -4.64 8.07 16.43
CA TYR A 140 -4.18 8.51 15.13
C TYR A 140 -2.81 7.90 14.80
N SER A 141 -2.74 7.28 13.64
CA SER A 141 -1.54 6.66 13.10
C SER A 141 -0.92 7.58 12.06
N ASN A 142 0.30 8.02 12.30
CA ASN A 142 1.11 8.76 11.32
C ASN A 142 1.61 7.86 10.17
N LYS A 143 1.17 6.59 10.12
CA LYS A 143 1.48 5.68 9.03
C LYS A 143 0.85 6.20 7.73
N PRO A 144 1.56 6.13 6.60
CA PRO A 144 0.96 6.43 5.29
C PRO A 144 -0.25 5.52 5.02
N GLN A 145 -1.22 6.02 4.26
CA GLN A 145 -2.33 5.18 3.79
C GLN A 145 -1.78 4.01 2.95
N VAL A 146 -2.33 2.81 3.17
CA VAL A 146 -1.91 1.58 2.47
C VAL A 146 -1.99 1.76 0.95
N TYR A 147 -0.90 1.43 0.24
CA TYR A 147 -0.68 1.68 -1.20
C TYR A 147 -0.78 3.15 -1.65
N LYS A 148 -0.48 4.10 -0.75
CA LYS A 148 -0.24 5.50 -1.17
C LYS A 148 0.83 5.52 -2.27
N GLN A 149 0.50 6.15 -3.39
CA GLN A 149 1.39 6.22 -4.55
C GLN A 149 2.54 7.19 -4.29
N THR A 150 3.71 6.84 -4.82
CA THR A 150 4.84 7.75 -4.91
C THR A 150 4.57 8.78 -6.00
N GLU A 151 4.69 10.07 -5.68
CA GLU A 151 4.42 11.16 -6.63
C GLU A 151 5.53 11.32 -7.68
N VAL A 152 6.74 10.86 -7.33
CA VAL A 152 7.92 10.87 -8.20
C VAL A 152 7.87 9.68 -9.15
N LYS A 153 8.30 9.88 -10.40
CA LYS A 153 8.45 8.81 -11.41
C LYS A 153 9.66 7.91 -11.12
N PHE A 154 9.65 7.19 -9.99
CA PHE A 154 10.80 6.44 -9.48
C PHE A 154 11.56 5.61 -10.55
N TRP A 155 10.84 4.82 -11.36
CA TRP A 155 11.44 3.92 -12.36
C TRP A 155 12.03 4.63 -13.60
N ASP A 156 11.62 5.86 -13.86
CA ASP A 156 12.02 6.67 -15.01
C ASP A 156 12.68 8.00 -14.60
N ASP A 157 12.93 8.20 -13.31
CA ASP A 157 13.69 9.34 -12.80
C ASP A 157 15.12 9.27 -13.37
N GLU A 158 15.62 10.39 -13.88
CA GLU A 158 16.85 10.42 -14.66
C GLU A 158 18.08 9.96 -13.89
N TYR A 159 18.10 10.18 -12.56
CA TYR A 159 19.19 9.74 -11.70
C TYR A 159 18.93 8.33 -11.14
N ILE A 160 17.77 8.12 -10.51
CA ILE A 160 17.45 6.87 -9.80
C ILE A 160 17.40 5.69 -10.78
N SER A 161 16.83 5.86 -11.97
CA SER A 161 16.78 4.78 -12.97
C SER A 161 18.19 4.28 -13.36
N LYS A 162 19.22 5.15 -13.36
CA LYS A 162 20.61 4.75 -13.60
C LYS A 162 21.16 3.92 -12.46
N GLN A 163 20.90 4.34 -11.22
CA GLN A 163 21.31 3.59 -10.03
C GLN A 163 20.60 2.24 -9.95
N MET A 164 19.32 2.18 -10.32
CA MET A 164 18.57 0.94 -10.42
C MET A 164 19.10 0.00 -11.49
N LEU A 165 19.40 0.50 -12.69
CA LEU A 165 20.03 -0.35 -13.71
C LEU A 165 21.39 -0.87 -13.23
N LYS A 166 22.21 -0.02 -12.60
CA LYS A 166 23.49 -0.43 -12.01
C LYS A 166 23.30 -1.54 -10.97
N ALA A 167 22.33 -1.39 -10.07
CA ALA A 167 21.99 -2.38 -9.06
C ALA A 167 21.52 -3.73 -9.65
N HIS A 168 20.75 -3.73 -10.75
CA HIS A 168 20.36 -4.97 -11.42
C HIS A 168 21.54 -5.69 -12.07
N LEU A 169 22.55 -4.96 -12.53
CA LEU A 169 23.70 -5.51 -13.24
C LEU A 169 24.87 -5.85 -12.32
N ASP A 170 24.77 -5.51 -11.04
CA ASP A 170 25.78 -5.82 -10.03
C ASP A 170 25.60 -7.26 -9.53
N PRO A 171 26.54 -8.18 -9.83
CA PRO A 171 26.40 -9.59 -9.46
C PRO A 171 26.47 -9.84 -7.95
N ASP A 172 27.03 -8.89 -7.19
CA ASP A 172 27.22 -9.01 -5.75
C ASP A 172 26.05 -8.40 -4.95
N PHE A 173 25.11 -7.71 -5.63
CA PHE A 173 23.97 -7.05 -5.03
C PHE A 173 22.66 -7.87 -5.20
N ASP A 174 22.10 -8.32 -4.08
CA ASP A 174 20.83 -9.08 -4.03
C ASP A 174 19.69 -8.17 -3.53
N GLY A 175 19.33 -7.19 -4.34
CA GLY A 175 18.34 -6.17 -3.96
C GLY A 175 17.47 -5.69 -5.10
N ALA A 176 18.03 -5.56 -6.31
CA ALA A 176 17.27 -5.23 -7.53
C ALA A 176 16.95 -6.48 -8.39
N THR A 177 17.74 -7.53 -8.23
CA THR A 177 17.51 -8.84 -8.84
C THR A 177 18.14 -9.92 -7.95
N ARG A 178 17.77 -11.20 -8.17
CA ARG A 178 18.38 -12.32 -7.43
C ARG A 178 19.80 -12.55 -7.93
N LYS A 179 20.65 -13.15 -7.09
CA LYS A 179 21.98 -13.58 -7.51
C LYS A 179 21.94 -14.52 -8.71
N LEU A 180 22.93 -14.40 -9.57
CA LEU A 180 23.01 -15.14 -10.83
C LEU A 180 22.81 -16.66 -10.68
N GLU A 181 23.45 -17.29 -9.69
CA GLU A 181 23.29 -18.74 -9.46
C GLU A 181 21.82 -19.13 -9.20
N PHE A 182 21.10 -18.29 -8.45
CA PHE A 182 19.68 -18.51 -8.17
C PHE A 182 18.84 -18.30 -9.44
N ILE A 183 19.13 -17.26 -10.25
CA ILE A 183 18.47 -17.03 -11.54
C ILE A 183 18.60 -18.25 -12.46
N GLU A 184 19.80 -18.84 -12.58
CA GLU A 184 19.99 -20.03 -13.43
C GLU A 184 19.15 -21.22 -12.92
N LYS A 185 19.14 -21.45 -11.60
CA LYS A 185 18.30 -22.50 -10.98
C LYS A 185 16.81 -22.26 -11.26
N SER A 186 16.36 -21.01 -11.15
CA SER A 186 14.98 -20.62 -11.44
C SER A 186 14.59 -20.90 -12.89
N VAL A 187 15.42 -20.48 -13.84
CA VAL A 187 15.15 -20.70 -15.27
C VAL A 187 15.15 -22.20 -15.59
N ASP A 188 16.07 -22.96 -15.03
CA ASP A 188 16.13 -24.41 -15.17
C ASP A 188 14.88 -25.09 -14.64
N TRP A 189 14.42 -24.70 -13.45
CA TRP A 189 13.21 -25.24 -12.84
C TRP A 189 11.96 -24.87 -13.64
N ILE A 190 11.78 -23.60 -14.01
CA ILE A 190 10.67 -23.14 -14.85
C ILE A 190 10.64 -23.91 -16.18
N SER A 191 11.81 -24.14 -16.78
CA SER A 191 11.95 -24.90 -18.03
C SER A 191 11.59 -26.38 -17.90
N LYS A 192 11.67 -26.96 -16.70
CA LYS A 192 11.22 -28.33 -16.43
C LYS A 192 9.71 -28.40 -16.25
N VAL A 193 9.13 -27.46 -15.51
CA VAL A 193 7.68 -27.46 -15.21
C VAL A 193 6.82 -26.95 -16.37
N ALA A 194 7.38 -26.12 -17.24
CA ALA A 194 6.71 -25.59 -18.43
C ALA A 194 7.62 -25.67 -19.67
N PRO A 195 7.96 -26.88 -20.17
CA PRO A 195 9.00 -27.04 -21.21
C PRO A 195 8.75 -26.24 -22.49
N PRO A 196 9.78 -25.63 -23.11
CA PRO A 196 9.63 -24.72 -24.26
C PRO A 196 9.09 -25.40 -25.52
N ASN A 197 9.27 -26.72 -25.67
CA ASN A 197 8.65 -27.49 -26.75
C ASN A 197 7.13 -27.67 -26.61
N LYS A 198 6.57 -27.39 -25.42
CA LYS A 198 5.13 -27.43 -25.13
C LYS A 198 4.57 -26.05 -24.80
N HIS A 199 5.38 -25.17 -24.21
CA HIS A 199 5.02 -23.83 -23.77
C HIS A 199 5.94 -22.81 -24.44
N THR A 200 5.83 -22.66 -25.75
CA THR A 200 6.86 -22.00 -26.56
C THR A 200 6.89 -20.48 -26.39
N LYS A 201 5.74 -19.81 -26.31
CA LYS A 201 5.66 -18.34 -26.19
C LYS A 201 5.60 -17.92 -24.72
N LEU A 202 6.64 -17.22 -24.28
CA LEU A 202 6.81 -16.74 -22.91
C LEU A 202 6.65 -15.21 -22.85
N LEU A 203 5.82 -14.73 -21.92
CA LEU A 203 5.75 -13.31 -21.54
C LEU A 203 6.37 -13.11 -20.15
N ASP A 204 7.46 -12.35 -20.08
CA ASP A 204 8.18 -12.03 -18.84
C ASP A 204 7.79 -10.63 -18.37
N LEU A 205 7.00 -10.56 -17.30
CA LEU A 205 6.49 -9.31 -16.73
C LEU A 205 7.45 -8.79 -15.65
N GLY A 206 7.75 -7.49 -15.67
CA GLY A 206 8.77 -6.90 -14.80
C GLY A 206 10.17 -7.37 -15.19
N CYS A 207 10.44 -7.50 -16.49
CA CYS A 207 11.66 -8.17 -16.98
C CYS A 207 12.96 -7.39 -16.71
N GLY A 208 12.86 -6.13 -16.27
CA GLY A 208 13.98 -5.24 -16.00
C GLY A 208 14.95 -5.19 -17.20
N PRO A 209 16.27 -5.32 -16.97
CA PRO A 209 17.27 -5.33 -18.04
C PRO A 209 17.35 -6.66 -18.82
N GLY A 210 16.34 -7.53 -18.69
CA GLY A 210 16.22 -8.75 -19.49
C GLY A 210 17.07 -9.93 -19.02
N ILE A 211 17.44 -9.98 -17.73
CA ILE A 211 18.34 -11.01 -17.18
C ILE A 211 17.70 -12.40 -17.24
N TYR A 212 16.43 -12.53 -16.85
CA TYR A 212 15.64 -13.76 -16.96
C TYR A 212 15.22 -14.03 -18.41
N ALA A 213 14.65 -13.03 -19.08
CA ALA A 213 14.24 -13.10 -20.50
C ALA A 213 15.33 -13.67 -21.43
N LYS A 214 16.59 -13.24 -21.28
CA LYS A 214 17.72 -13.76 -22.06
C LYS A 214 17.94 -15.26 -21.82
N ARG A 215 17.86 -15.72 -20.58
CA ARG A 215 18.07 -17.13 -20.22
C ARG A 215 16.92 -18.01 -20.68
N PHE A 216 15.69 -17.51 -20.60
CA PHE A 216 14.56 -18.19 -21.21
C PHE A 216 14.76 -18.32 -22.73
N PHE A 217 15.21 -17.28 -23.42
CA PHE A 217 15.53 -17.39 -24.84
C PHE A 217 16.59 -18.48 -25.12
N GLU A 218 17.65 -18.55 -24.30
CA GLU A 218 18.69 -19.59 -24.39
C GLU A 218 18.16 -21.01 -24.12
N LYS A 219 17.07 -21.15 -23.37
CA LYS A 219 16.34 -22.43 -23.19
C LYS A 219 15.46 -22.79 -24.38
N GLY A 220 15.24 -21.89 -25.33
CA GLY A 220 14.46 -22.12 -26.54
C GLY A 220 13.03 -21.55 -26.51
N TYR A 221 12.71 -20.67 -25.56
CA TYR A 221 11.45 -19.93 -25.58
C TYR A 221 11.46 -18.81 -26.63
N ILE A 222 10.28 -18.48 -27.17
CA ILE A 222 10.03 -17.23 -27.87
C ILE A 222 9.60 -16.22 -26.82
N VAL A 223 10.51 -15.29 -26.48
CA VAL A 223 10.35 -14.42 -25.31
C VAL A 223 9.89 -13.03 -25.72
N LYS A 224 8.88 -12.53 -25.01
CA LYS A 224 8.52 -11.12 -24.94
C LYS A 224 8.72 -10.65 -23.50
N GLY A 225 9.49 -9.58 -23.28
CA GLY A 225 9.72 -8.97 -21.98
C GLY A 225 9.03 -7.61 -21.87
N ILE A 226 8.30 -7.37 -20.78
CA ILE A 226 7.63 -6.10 -20.51
C ILE A 226 8.12 -5.53 -19.18
N ASP A 227 8.49 -4.25 -19.18
CA ASP A 227 8.91 -3.54 -17.98
C ASP A 227 8.51 -2.05 -18.06
N TYR A 228 8.33 -1.41 -16.90
CA TYR A 228 7.96 -0.01 -16.80
C TYR A 228 9.17 0.92 -16.60
N SER A 229 10.40 0.41 -16.59
CA SER A 229 11.62 1.21 -16.61
C SER A 229 12.14 1.35 -18.03
N LYS A 230 12.04 2.57 -18.58
CA LYS A 230 12.49 2.87 -19.94
C LYS A 230 13.97 2.55 -20.10
N ARG A 231 14.79 2.90 -19.10
CA ARG A 231 16.23 2.67 -19.13
C ARG A 231 16.59 1.19 -19.16
N SER A 232 15.91 0.37 -18.37
CA SER A 232 16.13 -1.08 -18.35
C SER A 232 15.76 -1.72 -19.68
N ILE A 233 14.64 -1.31 -20.29
CA ILE A 233 14.23 -1.79 -21.62
C ILE A 233 15.21 -1.36 -22.71
N GLU A 234 15.64 -0.10 -22.74
CA GLU A 234 16.63 0.37 -23.71
C GLU A 234 17.94 -0.41 -23.60
N TYR A 235 18.39 -0.71 -22.37
CA TYR A 235 19.55 -1.56 -22.12
C TYR A 235 19.31 -2.98 -22.69
N ALA A 236 18.20 -3.62 -22.34
CA ALA A 236 17.86 -4.97 -22.77
C ALA A 236 17.79 -5.09 -24.30
N GLN A 237 17.17 -4.12 -24.97
CA GLN A 237 17.13 -4.02 -26.43
C GLN A 237 18.53 -3.88 -27.05
N SER A 238 19.40 -3.06 -26.44
CA SER A 238 20.77 -2.90 -26.94
C SER A 238 21.58 -4.20 -26.84
N VAL A 239 21.46 -4.93 -25.72
CA VAL A 239 22.14 -6.21 -25.49
C VAL A 239 21.60 -7.28 -26.44
N ALA A 240 20.28 -7.33 -26.64
CA ALA A 240 19.66 -8.25 -27.58
C ALA A 240 20.16 -8.01 -29.02
N LYS A 241 20.23 -6.74 -29.44
CA LYS A 241 20.75 -6.37 -30.76
C LYS A 241 22.23 -6.73 -30.91
N GLU A 242 23.07 -6.40 -29.93
CA GLU A 242 24.51 -6.68 -29.95
C GLU A 242 24.78 -8.19 -30.04
N LYS A 243 24.02 -9.00 -29.30
CA LYS A 243 24.17 -10.45 -29.24
C LYS A 243 23.31 -11.20 -30.27
N ASN A 244 22.62 -10.48 -31.15
CA ASN A 244 21.69 -11.02 -32.15
C ASN A 244 20.65 -11.99 -31.55
N LEU A 245 20.09 -11.63 -30.39
CA LEU A 245 19.03 -12.35 -29.71
C LEU A 245 17.68 -11.84 -30.21
N ASN A 246 16.83 -12.76 -30.69
CA ASN A 246 15.48 -12.42 -31.16
C ASN A 246 14.48 -12.40 -30.00
N ILE A 247 14.61 -11.41 -29.12
CA ILE A 247 13.74 -11.19 -27.95
C ILE A 247 13.04 -9.85 -28.14
N ASP A 248 11.71 -9.84 -27.96
CA ASP A 248 10.90 -8.62 -28.05
C ASP A 248 10.80 -7.95 -26.67
N PHE A 249 11.40 -6.76 -26.52
CA PHE A 249 11.35 -6.00 -25.27
C PHE A 249 10.52 -4.73 -25.44
N LEU A 250 9.55 -4.53 -24.55
CA LEU A 250 8.60 -3.43 -24.64
C LEU A 250 8.50 -2.64 -23.31
N TYR A 251 8.71 -1.33 -23.40
CA TYR A 251 8.41 -0.39 -22.32
C TYR A 251 6.89 -0.20 -22.22
N LYS A 252 6.28 -0.79 -21.20
CA LYS A 252 4.83 -0.74 -20.97
C LYS A 252 4.52 -1.06 -19.51
N ASN A 253 3.50 -0.41 -18.96
CA ASN A 253 2.94 -0.81 -17.67
C ASN A 253 2.14 -2.11 -17.87
N TYR A 254 2.45 -3.17 -17.12
CA TYR A 254 1.72 -4.43 -17.25
C TYR A 254 0.24 -4.33 -16.81
N LEU A 255 -0.18 -3.24 -16.16
CA LEU A 255 -1.58 -2.97 -15.88
C LEU A 255 -2.33 -2.52 -17.15
N ASP A 256 -1.61 -2.14 -18.21
CA ASP A 256 -2.17 -1.73 -19.50
C ASP A 256 -2.15 -2.86 -20.55
N LEU A 257 -1.93 -4.10 -20.12
CA LEU A 257 -1.97 -5.27 -21.02
C LEU A 257 -3.37 -5.51 -21.59
N ASP A 258 -3.37 -5.94 -22.85
CA ASP A 258 -4.55 -6.13 -23.69
C ASP A 258 -4.45 -7.38 -24.60
N TYR A 259 -3.50 -8.28 -24.33
CA TYR A 259 -3.34 -9.53 -25.08
C TYR A 259 -4.48 -10.51 -24.83
N LYS A 260 -4.74 -11.39 -25.82
CA LYS A 260 -5.77 -12.44 -25.77
C LYS A 260 -5.23 -13.74 -26.35
N ASN A 261 -5.14 -14.79 -25.52
CA ASN A 261 -4.73 -16.13 -25.92
C ASN A 261 -3.43 -16.17 -26.77
N GLU A 262 -2.41 -15.40 -26.38
CA GLU A 262 -1.16 -15.25 -27.14
C GLU A 262 -0.03 -16.11 -26.57
N PHE A 263 0.03 -16.25 -25.24
CA PHE A 263 1.17 -16.85 -24.54
C PHE A 263 0.85 -18.23 -23.97
N ASP A 264 1.86 -19.08 -23.97
CA ASP A 264 1.80 -20.41 -23.34
C ASP A 264 2.31 -20.36 -21.89
N LEU A 265 3.18 -19.41 -21.58
CA LEU A 265 3.75 -19.18 -20.26
C LEU A 265 3.83 -17.67 -19.98
N VAL A 266 3.41 -17.25 -18.79
CA VAL A 266 3.65 -15.91 -18.26
C VAL A 266 4.43 -16.05 -16.96
N THR A 267 5.47 -15.22 -16.79
CA THR A 267 6.25 -15.12 -15.55
C THR A 267 6.11 -13.74 -14.94
N LEU A 268 6.04 -13.67 -13.60
CA LEU A 268 6.16 -12.43 -12.82
C LEU A 268 7.05 -12.76 -11.62
N ILE A 269 8.33 -12.43 -11.74
CA ILE A 269 9.38 -12.86 -10.82
C ILE A 269 9.82 -11.68 -9.96
N TYR A 270 10.42 -11.96 -8.81
CA TYR A 270 10.93 -11.00 -7.84
C TYR A 270 9.84 -10.39 -6.95
N CYS A 271 8.80 -11.17 -6.65
CA CYS A 271 7.74 -10.82 -5.71
C CYS A 271 6.89 -9.60 -6.10
N ASP A 272 6.97 -9.17 -7.36
CA ASP A 272 6.40 -7.90 -7.83
C ASP A 272 4.86 -7.87 -7.79
N TYR A 273 4.20 -9.03 -7.77
CA TYR A 273 2.75 -9.11 -7.54
C TYR A 273 2.35 -8.47 -6.21
N GLY A 274 3.19 -8.60 -5.17
CA GLY A 274 2.94 -8.03 -3.83
C GLY A 274 3.12 -6.52 -3.74
N VAL A 275 3.72 -5.88 -4.74
CA VAL A 275 3.92 -4.41 -4.78
C VAL A 275 2.62 -3.68 -5.13
N LEU A 276 1.69 -4.39 -5.78
CA LEU A 276 0.42 -3.85 -6.23
C LEU A 276 -0.65 -3.90 -5.14
N SER A 277 -1.55 -2.90 -5.14
CA SER A 277 -2.77 -2.95 -4.32
C SER A 277 -3.64 -4.15 -4.69
N SER A 278 -4.51 -4.57 -3.77
CA SER A 278 -5.45 -5.68 -4.02
C SER A 278 -6.25 -5.51 -5.33
N GLU A 279 -6.72 -4.29 -5.62
CA GLU A 279 -7.40 -3.96 -6.88
C GLU A 279 -6.50 -4.15 -8.11
N ASN A 280 -5.27 -3.61 -8.06
CA ASN A 280 -4.33 -3.72 -9.18
C ASN A 280 -3.84 -5.16 -9.38
N ARG A 281 -3.68 -5.93 -8.31
CA ARG A 281 -3.38 -7.38 -8.35
C ARG A 281 -4.48 -8.15 -9.07
N MET A 282 -5.74 -7.93 -8.71
CA MET A 282 -6.88 -8.56 -9.38
C MET A 282 -6.97 -8.16 -10.86
N SER A 283 -6.73 -6.88 -11.18
CA SER A 283 -6.67 -6.39 -12.55
C SER A 283 -5.56 -7.06 -13.37
N LEU A 284 -4.34 -7.12 -12.82
CA LEU A 284 -3.20 -7.78 -13.46
C LEU A 284 -3.46 -9.27 -13.66
N ALA A 285 -3.90 -9.98 -12.62
CA ALA A 285 -4.19 -11.40 -12.70
C ALA A 285 -5.24 -11.69 -13.78
N LYS A 286 -6.27 -10.85 -13.92
CA LYS A 286 -7.26 -10.98 -15.00
C LYS A 286 -6.65 -10.79 -16.38
N LYS A 287 -5.77 -9.81 -16.55
CA LYS A 287 -5.05 -9.56 -17.82
C LYS A 287 -4.13 -10.71 -18.18
N VAL A 288 -3.41 -11.27 -17.20
CA VAL A 288 -2.56 -12.45 -17.39
C VAL A 288 -3.41 -13.65 -17.81
N TYR A 289 -4.52 -13.90 -17.11
CA TYR A 289 -5.46 -14.97 -17.47
C TYR A 289 -5.94 -14.84 -18.92
N ASP A 290 -6.31 -13.63 -19.33
CA ASP A 290 -6.77 -13.35 -20.68
C ASP A 290 -5.66 -13.53 -21.74
N SER A 291 -4.43 -13.15 -21.39
CA SER A 291 -3.24 -13.24 -22.25
C SER A 291 -2.81 -14.69 -22.53
N LEU A 292 -3.07 -15.61 -21.60
CA LEU A 292 -2.73 -17.02 -21.71
C LEU A 292 -3.65 -17.77 -22.67
N LYS A 293 -3.10 -18.73 -23.42
CA LYS A 293 -3.88 -19.74 -24.16
C LYS A 293 -4.52 -20.75 -23.19
N PRO A 294 -5.56 -21.50 -23.60
CA PRO A 294 -6.05 -22.64 -22.82
C PRO A 294 -4.91 -23.62 -22.49
N GLY A 295 -4.79 -24.02 -21.22
CA GLY A 295 -3.68 -24.85 -20.74
C GLY A 295 -2.34 -24.10 -20.57
N GLY A 296 -2.30 -22.79 -20.82
CA GLY A 296 -1.15 -21.95 -20.55
C GLY A 296 -0.94 -21.74 -19.05
N LYS A 297 0.30 -21.49 -18.66
CA LYS A 297 0.72 -21.39 -17.26
C LYS A 297 1.07 -19.96 -16.85
N PHE A 298 0.68 -19.59 -15.63
CA PHE A 298 1.21 -18.40 -14.96
C PHE A 298 2.06 -18.86 -13.78
N ILE A 299 3.32 -18.43 -13.74
CA ILE A 299 4.26 -18.72 -12.66
C ILE A 299 4.73 -17.41 -12.05
N LEU A 300 4.54 -17.26 -10.75
CA LEU A 300 4.97 -16.08 -10.01
C LEU A 300 5.52 -16.47 -8.63
N ASP A 301 6.33 -15.59 -8.06
CA ASP A 301 6.67 -15.60 -6.64
C ASP A 301 6.12 -14.38 -5.91
N VAL A 302 5.97 -14.52 -4.59
CA VAL A 302 5.57 -13.47 -3.66
C VAL A 302 6.29 -13.63 -2.33
N PHE A 303 6.30 -12.59 -1.51
CA PHE A 303 6.70 -12.71 -0.13
C PHE A 303 5.69 -13.55 0.66
N ALA A 304 6.20 -14.50 1.45
CA ALA A 304 5.39 -15.34 2.32
C ALA A 304 5.20 -14.70 3.70
N SER A 305 4.32 -15.27 4.53
CA SER A 305 3.98 -14.71 5.84
C SER A 305 5.19 -14.55 6.77
N GLU A 306 6.22 -15.37 6.64
CA GLU A 306 7.41 -15.24 7.49
C GLU A 306 8.16 -13.94 7.22
N LYS A 307 8.19 -13.45 5.97
CA LYS A 307 8.76 -12.13 5.65
C LYS A 307 8.06 -11.02 6.44
N PHE A 308 6.75 -11.11 6.63
CA PHE A 308 6.02 -10.17 7.49
C PHE A 308 6.43 -10.35 8.95
N ASN A 309 6.50 -11.57 9.47
CA ASN A 309 6.84 -11.83 10.87
C ASN A 309 8.20 -11.22 11.25
N ILE A 310 9.24 -11.46 10.45
CA ILE A 310 10.60 -10.96 10.69
C ILE A 310 10.80 -9.48 10.36
N PHE A 311 9.86 -8.83 9.67
CA PHE A 311 10.00 -7.42 9.33
C PHE A 311 9.90 -6.56 10.59
N GLU A 312 10.90 -5.73 10.86
CA GLU A 312 10.93 -4.88 12.04
C GLU A 312 10.43 -3.47 11.71
N GLU A 313 9.43 -3.00 12.44
CA GLU A 313 9.05 -1.59 12.40
C GLU A 313 10.15 -0.75 13.05
N CYS A 314 10.71 0.19 12.30
CA CYS A 314 11.81 1.01 12.76
C CYS A 314 11.82 2.36 12.05
N LYS A 315 12.53 3.33 12.62
CA LYS A 315 12.81 4.60 11.97
C LYS A 315 14.29 4.87 12.03
N THR A 316 14.91 5.12 10.88
CA THR A 316 16.34 5.41 10.80
C THR A 316 16.58 6.75 10.14
N ARG A 317 17.75 7.33 10.43
CA ARG A 317 18.21 8.55 9.77
C ARG A 317 19.66 8.36 9.36
N GLU A 318 19.99 8.81 8.17
CA GLU A 318 21.34 8.76 7.62
C GLU A 318 21.64 10.05 6.88
N VAL A 319 22.83 10.61 7.11
CA VAL A 319 23.34 11.75 6.33
C VAL A 319 24.32 11.20 5.30
N VAL A 320 23.99 11.36 4.03
CA VAL A 320 24.81 10.91 2.89
C VAL A 320 25.48 12.13 2.29
N LYS A 321 26.80 12.27 2.48
CA LYS A 321 27.56 13.49 2.11
C LYS A 321 28.02 13.53 0.65
N ASP A 322 28.37 12.39 0.09
CA ASP A 322 29.05 12.32 -1.21
C ASP A 322 28.13 11.81 -2.34
N GLY A 323 26.81 11.97 -2.17
CA GLY A 323 25.81 11.34 -3.03
C GLY A 323 25.72 9.82 -2.79
N GLY A 324 24.62 9.23 -3.28
CA GLY A 324 24.28 7.84 -3.07
C GLY A 324 23.21 7.36 -4.03
N PHE A 325 22.47 6.32 -3.65
CA PHE A 325 21.42 5.75 -4.49
C PHE A 325 20.32 6.76 -4.84
N TRP A 326 19.92 7.60 -3.88
CA TRP A 326 18.75 8.46 -4.02
C TRP A 326 19.02 9.82 -4.67
N SER A 327 20.24 10.34 -4.53
CA SER A 327 20.66 11.62 -5.09
C SER A 327 22.16 11.62 -5.35
N ASN A 328 22.63 12.39 -6.32
CA ASN A 328 24.05 12.66 -6.57
C ASN A 328 24.63 13.74 -5.65
N GLU A 329 23.79 14.44 -4.90
CA GLU A 329 24.17 15.50 -3.97
C GLU A 329 24.13 15.00 -2.52
N GLU A 330 24.53 15.85 -1.56
CA GLU A 330 24.32 15.57 -0.14
C GLU A 330 22.82 15.52 0.20
N TYR A 331 22.39 14.53 0.97
CA TYR A 331 21.01 14.43 1.44
C TYR A 331 20.90 13.79 2.83
N LEU A 332 19.84 14.18 3.54
CA LEU A 332 19.33 13.47 4.71
C LEU A 332 18.31 12.43 4.23
N CYS A 333 18.58 11.17 4.54
CA CYS A 333 17.69 10.04 4.30
C CYS A 333 16.97 9.69 5.61
N LEU A 334 15.65 9.79 5.63
CA LEU A 334 14.80 9.32 6.73
C LEU A 334 14.03 8.09 6.27
N ASN A 335 14.25 6.95 6.92
CA ASN A 335 13.50 5.73 6.62
C ASN A 335 12.48 5.43 7.71
N GLY A 336 11.34 4.89 7.32
CA GLY A 336 10.31 4.38 8.20
C GLY A 336 9.78 3.04 7.71
N ASN A 337 9.92 2.02 8.55
CA ASN A 337 9.38 0.69 8.31
C ASN A 337 8.09 0.53 9.09
N TYR A 338 7.01 0.16 8.41
CA TYR A 338 5.67 0.06 8.98
C TYR A 338 5.00 -1.28 8.63
N LYS A 339 4.28 -1.85 9.59
CA LYS A 339 3.40 -3.00 9.42
C LYS A 339 1.94 -2.57 9.43
N TYR A 340 1.13 -3.26 8.64
CA TYR A 340 -0.32 -3.09 8.58
C TYR A 340 -1.01 -4.42 8.90
N GLU A 341 -2.25 -4.34 9.41
CA GLU A 341 -3.01 -5.51 9.88
C GLU A 341 -3.23 -6.57 8.78
N ASP A 342 -3.33 -6.13 7.53
CA ASP A 342 -3.58 -6.99 6.37
C ASP A 342 -2.33 -7.73 5.88
N LYS A 343 -1.23 -7.74 6.64
CA LYS A 343 0.09 -8.27 6.24
C LYS A 343 0.78 -7.47 5.14
N THR A 344 0.36 -6.23 4.90
CA THR A 344 1.14 -5.29 4.10
C THR A 344 2.27 -4.69 4.94
N ILE A 345 3.44 -4.50 4.33
CA ILE A 345 4.57 -3.77 4.87
C ILE A 345 4.90 -2.58 3.97
N LEU A 346 5.44 -1.53 4.58
CA LEU A 346 5.93 -0.35 3.91
C LEU A 346 7.35 -0.06 4.36
N GLU A 347 8.23 0.16 3.39
CA GLU A 347 9.49 0.87 3.56
C GLU A 347 9.30 2.28 2.96
N GLN A 348 9.15 3.26 3.83
CA GLN A 348 9.05 4.68 3.46
C GLN A 348 10.43 5.30 3.46
N VAL A 349 10.78 6.02 2.41
CA VAL A 349 12.05 6.76 2.32
C VAL A 349 11.78 8.22 2.02
N ALA A 350 12.16 9.12 2.91
CA ALA A 350 12.18 10.56 2.64
C ALA A 350 13.62 11.02 2.41
N VAL A 351 13.85 11.60 1.23
CA VAL A 351 15.15 12.09 0.76
C VAL A 351 15.09 13.61 0.74
N ILE A 352 15.80 14.23 1.67
CA ILE A 352 15.80 15.68 1.87
C ILE A 352 17.15 16.20 1.42
N THR A 353 17.15 16.89 0.28
CA THR A 353 18.29 17.65 -0.24
C THR A 353 18.17 19.11 0.21
N LYS A 354 19.13 19.95 -0.18
CA LYS A 354 19.05 21.39 0.07
C LYS A 354 17.84 22.04 -0.63
N ASP A 355 17.52 21.59 -1.83
CA ASP A 355 16.58 22.27 -2.72
C ASP A 355 15.22 21.55 -2.84
N ASP A 356 15.14 20.26 -2.46
CA ASP A 356 13.95 19.43 -2.64
C ASP A 356 13.80 18.34 -1.56
N THR A 357 12.56 17.92 -1.32
CA THR A 357 12.21 16.76 -0.50
C THR A 357 11.34 15.80 -1.29
N LYS A 358 11.83 14.58 -1.50
CA LYS A 358 11.11 13.52 -2.19
C LYS A 358 10.79 12.39 -1.22
N ILE A 359 9.56 11.86 -1.29
CA ILE A 359 9.10 10.75 -0.45
C ILE A 359 8.72 9.58 -1.33
N TYR A 360 9.28 8.42 -1.03
CA TYR A 360 9.06 7.16 -1.72
C TYR A 360 8.33 6.19 -0.80
N TYR A 361 7.40 5.44 -1.37
CA TYR A 361 6.64 4.41 -0.69
C TYR A 361 6.87 3.06 -1.38
N ILE A 362 7.65 2.18 -0.74
CA ILE A 362 7.95 0.84 -1.26
C ILE A 362 7.07 -0.15 -0.51
N TRP A 363 6.00 -0.56 -1.19
CA TRP A 363 4.99 -1.44 -0.64
C TRP A 363 5.29 -2.90 -0.97
N ASN A 364 4.99 -3.80 -0.01
CA ASN A 364 4.93 -5.23 -0.26
C ASN A 364 3.80 -5.86 0.54
N HIS A 365 3.07 -6.78 -0.08
CA HIS A 365 2.12 -7.65 0.59
C HIS A 365 2.73 -9.02 0.84
N CYS A 366 2.59 -9.53 2.06
CA CYS A 366 3.01 -10.88 2.42
C CYS A 366 1.80 -11.80 2.48
N PHE A 367 1.88 -12.93 1.76
CA PHE A 367 0.73 -13.80 1.53
C PHE A 367 0.82 -15.08 2.39
N THR A 368 -0.35 -15.64 2.71
CA THR A 368 -0.49 -17.09 3.01
C THR A 368 -0.85 -17.84 1.73
N LYS A 369 -0.61 -19.16 1.70
CA LYS A 369 -1.07 -20.02 0.58
C LYS A 369 -2.55 -19.81 0.28
N ASP A 370 -3.39 -19.80 1.31
CA ASP A 370 -4.84 -19.65 1.17
C ASP A 370 -5.24 -18.28 0.62
N SER A 371 -4.61 -17.20 1.09
CA SER A 371 -4.92 -15.84 0.61
C SER A 371 -4.56 -15.67 -0.88
N LEU A 372 -3.36 -16.10 -1.29
CA LEU A 372 -2.91 -16.02 -2.68
C LEU A 372 -3.77 -16.90 -3.59
N LEU A 373 -4.06 -18.13 -3.13
CA LEU A 373 -4.90 -19.08 -3.86
C LEU A 373 -6.32 -18.55 -4.06
N SER A 374 -6.90 -17.94 -3.02
CA SER A 374 -8.24 -17.35 -3.07
C SER A 374 -8.30 -16.23 -4.09
N GLU A 375 -7.35 -15.27 -4.06
CA GLU A 375 -7.28 -14.17 -5.03
C GLU A 375 -7.24 -14.71 -6.48
N LEU A 376 -6.36 -15.67 -6.76
CA LEU A 376 -6.11 -16.13 -8.13
C LEU A 376 -7.18 -17.10 -8.65
N LYS A 377 -7.79 -17.92 -7.79
CA LYS A 377 -8.95 -18.76 -8.16
C LYS A 377 -10.17 -17.93 -8.53
N ASN A 378 -10.40 -16.79 -7.86
CA ASN A 378 -11.52 -15.91 -8.17
C ASN A 378 -11.44 -15.33 -9.60
N ILE A 379 -10.26 -15.30 -10.22
CA ILE A 379 -10.06 -14.90 -11.61
C ILE A 379 -10.40 -16.02 -12.61
N GLY A 380 -10.29 -17.28 -12.17
CA GLY A 380 -10.51 -18.48 -12.99
C GLY A 380 -9.30 -19.40 -13.09
N PHE A 381 -8.14 -19.01 -12.56
CA PHE A 381 -6.98 -19.89 -12.54
C PHE A 381 -7.22 -21.14 -11.69
N LYS A 382 -6.66 -22.26 -12.14
CA LYS A 382 -6.54 -23.47 -11.35
C LYS A 382 -5.12 -23.54 -10.81
N SER A 383 -5.00 -23.61 -9.49
CA SER A 383 -3.69 -23.84 -8.87
C SER A 383 -3.32 -25.30 -8.99
N VAL A 384 -2.10 -25.53 -9.47
CA VAL A 384 -1.57 -26.88 -9.60
C VAL A 384 -0.63 -27.15 -8.42
N GLU A 385 0.33 -26.28 -8.08
CA GLU A 385 1.35 -26.57 -7.05
C GLU A 385 1.95 -25.30 -6.39
N PHE A 386 2.41 -25.40 -5.13
CA PHE A 386 3.11 -24.36 -4.37
C PHE A 386 4.54 -24.78 -4.03
N PHE A 387 5.47 -23.82 -4.05
CA PHE A 387 6.90 -24.00 -3.78
C PHE A 387 7.41 -22.91 -2.83
N GLY A 388 8.53 -23.15 -2.15
CA GLY A 388 9.19 -22.20 -1.24
C GLY A 388 9.83 -21.02 -1.96
N ASN A 389 10.17 -21.18 -3.23
CA ASN A 389 10.73 -20.09 -4.04
C ASN A 389 10.59 -20.37 -5.55
N ILE A 390 10.97 -19.39 -6.35
CA ILE A 390 10.97 -19.47 -7.82
C ILE A 390 12.12 -20.34 -8.40
N ALA A 391 12.69 -21.23 -7.60
CA ALA A 391 13.64 -22.26 -8.03
C ALA A 391 13.14 -23.70 -7.73
N GLY A 392 11.94 -23.83 -7.18
CA GLY A 392 11.27 -25.12 -6.98
C GLY A 392 11.59 -25.81 -5.66
N ASP A 393 12.17 -25.10 -4.68
CA ASP A 393 12.40 -25.66 -3.35
C ASP A 393 11.07 -25.92 -2.62
N ASP A 394 11.10 -26.82 -1.64
CA ASP A 394 9.92 -27.12 -0.82
C ASP A 394 9.51 -25.90 0.02
N TYR A 395 8.21 -25.64 0.12
CA TYR A 395 7.70 -24.60 0.99
C TYR A 395 7.69 -25.06 2.44
N THR A 396 8.28 -24.27 3.33
CA THR A 396 8.20 -24.40 4.79
C THR A 396 7.56 -23.17 5.41
N GLU A 397 7.15 -23.25 6.68
CA GLU A 397 6.63 -22.07 7.41
C GLU A 397 7.69 -20.96 7.55
N ASP A 398 8.97 -21.31 7.58
CA ASP A 398 10.11 -20.38 7.65
C ASP A 398 10.49 -19.76 6.29
N SER A 399 9.82 -20.16 5.20
CA SER A 399 10.13 -19.64 3.87
C SER A 399 9.78 -18.16 3.77
N LEU A 400 10.73 -17.32 3.35
CA LEU A 400 10.52 -15.87 3.19
C LEU A 400 9.76 -15.53 1.90
N THR A 401 9.80 -16.42 0.92
CA THR A 401 9.07 -16.32 -0.33
C THR A 401 8.16 -17.54 -0.50
N MET A 402 7.29 -17.48 -1.48
CA MET A 402 6.68 -18.66 -2.07
C MET A 402 6.47 -18.45 -3.56
N ALA A 403 6.50 -19.53 -4.32
CA ALA A 403 6.11 -19.54 -5.72
C ALA A 403 4.87 -20.40 -5.94
N ILE A 404 4.09 -20.07 -6.97
CA ILE A 404 2.89 -20.80 -7.34
C ILE A 404 2.87 -21.02 -8.86
N ILE A 405 2.39 -22.19 -9.26
CA ILE A 405 2.10 -22.52 -10.65
C ILE A 405 0.59 -22.60 -10.84
N LEU A 406 0.09 -21.78 -11.75
CA LEU A 406 -1.32 -21.66 -12.10
C LEU A 406 -1.51 -22.07 -13.57
N GLU A 407 -2.66 -22.66 -13.87
CA GLU A 407 -3.09 -23.00 -15.23
C GLU A 407 -4.42 -22.30 -15.56
N LYS A 408 -4.58 -21.90 -16.83
CA LYS A 408 -5.78 -21.25 -17.35
C LYS A 408 -6.96 -22.20 -17.56
#